data_AF-A0A2G6T607-F1
#
_entry.id   AF-A0A2G6T607-F1
#
_cell.length_a   1.000
_cell.length_b   1.000
_cell.length_c   1.000
_cell.angle_alpha   90.00
_cell.angle_beta   90.00
_cell.angle_gamma   90.00
#
_symmetry.space_group_name_H-M   'P 1'
#
loop_
_entity.id
_entity.type
_entity.pdbx_description
1 polymer ?
#
loop_
_entity_poly.entity_id
_entity_poly.type
_entity_poly.pdbx_seq_one_letter_code
_entity_poly.pdbx_strand_id
1 'polypeptide(L)'
;MFIVWGRKLVYRKLGHVADFCPICRKPRPFALQRIGSAGHVYYVSVSQGELVGFERTCLKCRTVYNAEPTHYAKVVPKLLPWNDMVRQTFPNLHEAWADRLALEQQVRDNPHTLSAQDRHALIRNPFLLLSPKVEKQFASTHMDKEVGFALLGAVALLVTVPAIAHVIAPDEGGLGVLVALGLGIALVVWQMAMTGGRFMRRQVVPVLAQCLQPLQPTPGELQAVMAELKTLKHKMGTKLKLPELYAQLKMKARGSAG
;
A
#
# COMPACT_ATOMS: atom_id res chain seq x y z
N MET A 1 -13.34 -35.36 1.24
CA MET A 1 -13.18 -34.48 0.07
C MET A 1 -13.63 -33.08 0.49
N PHE A 2 -12.70 -32.14 0.68
CA PHE A 2 -13.03 -30.78 1.11
C PHE A 2 -13.27 -29.89 -0.12
N ILE A 3 -14.50 -29.44 -0.31
CA ILE A 3 -14.85 -28.46 -1.35
C ILE A 3 -14.66 -27.07 -0.76
N VAL A 4 -13.67 -26.32 -1.25
CA VAL A 4 -13.44 -24.92 -0.85
C VAL A 4 -14.32 -24.03 -1.73
N TRP A 5 -15.46 -23.62 -1.17
CA TRP A 5 -16.42 -22.70 -1.78
C TRP A 5 -16.41 -21.35 -1.04
N GLY A 6 -16.43 -20.25 -1.80
CA GLY A 6 -16.43 -18.88 -1.25
C GLY A 6 -16.65 -17.83 -2.32
N ARG A 7 -16.70 -16.55 -1.91
CA ARG A 7 -16.73 -15.39 -2.82
C ARG A 7 -15.32 -14.80 -2.93
N LYS A 8 -14.88 -14.54 -4.17
CA LYS A 8 -13.58 -13.92 -4.46
C LYS A 8 -13.78 -12.68 -5.30
N LEU A 9 -13.04 -11.62 -4.98
CA LEU A 9 -13.00 -10.41 -5.81
C LEU A 9 -12.25 -10.70 -7.11
N VAL A 10 -12.88 -10.35 -8.23
CA VAL A 10 -12.35 -10.47 -9.58
C VAL A 10 -12.15 -9.07 -10.14
N TYR A 11 -10.94 -8.77 -10.60
CA TYR A 11 -10.59 -7.47 -11.15
C TYR A 11 -10.50 -7.57 -12.67
N ARG A 12 -11.23 -6.71 -13.39
CA ARG A 12 -11.19 -6.62 -14.86
C ARG A 12 -10.69 -5.24 -15.27
N LYS A 13 -9.62 -5.21 -16.06
CA LYS A 13 -9.09 -3.95 -16.61
C LYS A 13 -10.06 -3.41 -17.67
N LEU A 14 -10.43 -2.13 -17.54
CA LEU A 14 -11.27 -1.42 -18.51
C LEU A 14 -10.44 -0.54 -19.44
N GLY A 15 -9.42 0.14 -18.90
CA GLY A 15 -8.59 1.04 -19.68
C GLY A 15 -7.93 2.09 -18.79
N HIS A 16 -7.83 3.31 -19.30
CA HIS A 16 -7.19 4.44 -18.63
C HIS A 16 -8.06 5.69 -18.70
N VAL A 17 -7.93 6.54 -17.69
CA VAL A 17 -8.65 7.82 -17.54
C VAL A 17 -7.71 8.88 -16.95
N ALA A 18 -7.97 10.15 -17.22
CA ALA A 18 -7.35 11.29 -16.56
C ALA A 18 -8.18 11.71 -15.36
N ASP A 19 -7.54 11.97 -14.23
CA ASP A 19 -8.24 12.46 -13.03
C ASP A 19 -7.23 13.11 -12.05
N PHE A 20 -7.70 13.68 -10.95
CA PHE A 20 -6.87 14.20 -9.88
C PHE A 20 -6.39 13.09 -8.93
N CYS A 21 -5.12 13.14 -8.52
CA CYS A 21 -4.54 12.23 -7.55
C CYS A 21 -4.23 12.94 -6.23
N PRO A 22 -4.96 12.64 -5.13
CA PRO A 22 -4.73 13.26 -3.82
C PRO A 22 -3.33 13.02 -3.23
N ILE A 23 -2.69 11.90 -3.58
CA ILE A 23 -1.34 11.58 -3.09
C ILE A 23 -0.25 12.28 -3.92
N CYS A 24 -0.41 12.33 -5.25
CA CYS A 24 0.50 13.06 -6.12
C CYS A 24 0.24 14.58 -6.14
N ARG A 25 -0.91 15.01 -5.61
CA ARG A 25 -1.35 16.40 -5.48
C ARG A 25 -1.47 17.15 -6.81
N LYS A 26 -1.79 16.41 -7.87
CA LYS A 26 -1.97 16.95 -9.22
C LYS A 26 -2.77 15.99 -10.12
N PRO A 27 -3.30 16.47 -11.25
CA PRO A 27 -3.87 15.64 -12.30
C PRO A 27 -2.87 14.60 -12.82
N ARG A 28 -3.32 13.35 -12.99
CA ARG A 28 -2.52 12.19 -13.39
C ARG A 28 -3.35 11.20 -14.22
N PRO A 29 -2.70 10.35 -15.03
CA PRO A 29 -3.36 9.20 -15.63
C PRO A 29 -3.57 8.08 -14.61
N PHE A 30 -4.69 7.40 -14.73
CA PHE A 30 -5.10 6.26 -13.90
C PHE A 30 -5.43 5.05 -14.77
N ALA A 31 -5.19 3.85 -14.25
CA ALA A 31 -5.77 2.62 -14.80
C ALA A 31 -7.12 2.38 -14.12
N LEU A 32 -8.18 2.21 -14.91
CA LEU A 32 -9.54 1.94 -14.44
C LEU A 32 -9.85 0.45 -14.50
N GLN A 33 -10.44 -0.08 -13.42
CA GLN A 33 -10.77 -1.48 -13.27
C GLN A 33 -12.20 -1.64 -12.72
N ARG A 34 -12.91 -2.64 -13.22
CA ARG A 34 -14.15 -3.14 -12.63
C ARG A 34 -13.81 -4.18 -11.57
N ILE A 35 -14.52 -4.12 -10.45
CA ILE A 35 -14.46 -5.11 -9.37
C ILE A 35 -15.76 -5.91 -9.40
N GLY A 36 -15.63 -7.23 -9.57
CA GLY A 36 -16.73 -8.17 -9.42
C GLY A 36 -16.53 -9.08 -8.22
N SER A 37 -17.61 -9.69 -7.73
CA SER A 37 -17.59 -10.76 -6.73
C SER A 37 -18.07 -12.04 -7.40
N ALA A 38 -17.18 -13.02 -7.56
CA ALA A 38 -17.50 -14.30 -8.19
C ALA A 38 -17.44 -15.42 -7.16
N GLY A 39 -18.39 -16.36 -7.24
CA GLY A 39 -18.25 -17.65 -6.59
C GLY A 39 -17.05 -18.40 -7.17
N HIS A 40 -16.26 -19.03 -6.30
CA HIS A 40 -15.17 -19.90 -6.73
C HIS A 40 -15.34 -21.31 -6.17
N VAL A 41 -14.88 -22.29 -6.94
CA VAL A 41 -14.67 -23.68 -6.53
C VAL A 41 -13.20 -23.97 -6.78
N TYR A 42 -12.46 -24.44 -5.77
CA TYR A 42 -10.99 -24.66 -5.86
C TYR A 42 -10.22 -23.43 -6.37
N TYR A 43 -10.54 -22.24 -5.88
CA TYR A 43 -9.89 -20.95 -6.25
C TYR A 43 -10.06 -20.49 -7.71
N VAL A 44 -10.77 -21.27 -8.55
CA VAL A 44 -11.15 -20.90 -9.92
C VAL A 44 -12.51 -20.20 -9.89
N SER A 45 -12.56 -18.95 -10.36
CA SER A 45 -13.80 -18.17 -10.47
C SER A 45 -14.59 -18.58 -11.69
N VAL A 46 -15.87 -18.91 -11.52
CA VAL A 46 -16.73 -19.45 -12.60
C VAL A 46 -17.30 -18.34 -13.52
N SER A 47 -17.13 -17.05 -13.17
CA SER A 47 -17.56 -15.91 -13.99
C SER A 47 -16.86 -14.60 -13.60
N GLN A 48 -17.19 -13.50 -14.29
CA GLN A 48 -16.73 -12.14 -13.92
C GLN A 48 -17.38 -11.60 -12.63
N GLY A 49 -18.33 -12.35 -12.05
CA GLY A 49 -18.97 -12.01 -10.80
C GLY A 49 -19.95 -10.83 -10.87
N GLU A 50 -20.77 -10.73 -9.83
CA GLU A 50 -21.68 -9.60 -9.59
C GLU A 50 -20.88 -8.31 -9.40
N LEU A 51 -21.31 -7.19 -9.98
CA LEU A 51 -20.57 -5.92 -9.89
C LEU A 51 -20.55 -5.43 -8.43
N VAL A 52 -19.35 -5.21 -7.89
CA VAL A 52 -19.14 -4.65 -6.55
C VAL A 52 -18.80 -3.15 -6.64
N GLY A 53 -18.12 -2.74 -7.70
CA GLY A 53 -17.77 -1.34 -7.92
C GLY A 53 -16.65 -1.16 -8.93
N PHE A 54 -16.07 0.04 -8.95
CA PHE A 54 -14.94 0.38 -9.80
C PHE A 54 -13.83 1.03 -8.98
N GLU A 55 -12.60 0.75 -9.39
CA GLU A 55 -11.40 1.34 -8.79
C GLU A 55 -10.52 1.93 -9.88
N ARG A 56 -9.83 3.01 -9.52
CA ARG A 56 -8.80 3.65 -10.34
C ARG A 56 -7.47 3.63 -9.60
N THR A 57 -6.43 3.18 -10.29
CA THR A 57 -5.07 3.15 -9.75
C THR A 57 -4.22 4.23 -10.41
N CYS A 58 -3.67 5.16 -9.62
CA CYS A 58 -2.77 6.19 -10.15
C CYS A 58 -1.53 5.55 -10.75
N LEU A 59 -1.18 5.87 -12.01
CA LEU A 59 -0.03 5.27 -12.67
C LEU A 59 1.32 5.74 -12.10
N LYS A 60 1.34 6.87 -11.37
CA LYS A 60 2.57 7.40 -10.76
C LYS A 60 2.84 6.86 -9.35
N CYS A 61 1.89 7.00 -8.42
CA CYS A 61 2.09 6.58 -7.02
C CYS A 61 1.50 5.20 -6.69
N ARG A 62 0.77 4.58 -7.63
CA ARG A 62 0.14 3.25 -7.47
C ARG A 62 -0.88 3.17 -6.33
N THR A 63 -1.36 4.31 -5.84
CA THR A 63 -2.49 4.35 -4.90
C THR A 63 -3.78 4.05 -5.64
N VAL A 64 -4.62 3.22 -5.02
CA VAL A 64 -5.93 2.82 -5.52
C VAL A 64 -6.98 3.70 -4.87
N TYR A 65 -7.96 4.14 -5.65
CA TYR A 65 -9.09 4.93 -5.21
C TYR A 65 -10.36 4.33 -5.79
N ASN A 66 -11.48 4.52 -5.11
CA ASN A 66 -12.79 4.25 -5.71
C ASN A 66 -12.97 5.15 -6.94
N ALA A 67 -13.63 4.61 -7.95
CA ALA A 67 -13.93 5.30 -9.18
C ALA A 67 -15.44 5.27 -9.42
N GLU A 68 -15.95 6.39 -9.92
CA GLU A 68 -17.31 6.49 -10.42
C GLU A 68 -17.22 6.62 -11.95
N PRO A 69 -17.55 5.58 -12.73
CA PRO A 69 -17.37 5.61 -14.18
C PRO A 69 -18.15 6.72 -14.88
N THR A 70 -19.25 7.19 -14.29
CA THR A 70 -20.08 8.26 -14.85
C THR A 70 -19.39 9.62 -14.85
N HIS A 71 -18.32 9.80 -14.06
CA HIS A 71 -17.50 11.02 -14.09
C HIS A 71 -16.65 11.13 -15.37
N TYR A 72 -16.46 10.03 -16.09
CA TYR A 72 -15.61 10.01 -17.28
C TYR A 72 -16.44 10.01 -18.55
N ALA A 73 -16.13 10.93 -19.46
CA ALA A 73 -16.74 10.98 -20.79
C ALA A 73 -16.40 9.72 -21.61
N LYS A 74 -15.19 9.18 -21.40
CA LYS A 74 -14.72 7.98 -22.10
C LYS A 74 -13.62 7.28 -21.30
N VAL A 75 -13.50 5.97 -21.49
CA VAL A 75 -12.35 5.17 -21.04
C VAL A 75 -11.52 4.79 -22.26
N VAL A 76 -10.22 5.13 -22.27
CA VAL A 76 -9.34 4.80 -23.40
C VAL A 76 -8.58 3.50 -23.15
N PRO A 77 -8.46 2.59 -24.14
CA PRO A 77 -7.86 1.27 -23.93
C PRO A 77 -6.35 1.34 -23.67
N LYS A 78 -5.66 2.31 -24.30
CA LYS A 78 -4.21 2.54 -24.18
C LYS A 78 -3.94 3.89 -23.54
N LEU A 79 -2.77 4.02 -22.92
CA LEU A 79 -2.31 5.30 -22.39
C LEU A 79 -2.00 6.24 -23.56
N LEU A 80 -2.59 7.44 -23.53
CA LEU A 80 -2.37 8.48 -24.52
C LEU A 80 -1.49 9.60 -23.92
N PRO A 81 -0.96 10.52 -24.76
CA PRO A 81 -0.38 11.76 -24.28
C PRO A 81 -1.36 12.52 -23.34
N TRP A 82 -0.82 13.26 -22.37
CA TRP A 82 -1.62 13.85 -21.29
C TRP A 82 -2.78 14.71 -21.77
N ASN A 83 -2.55 15.59 -22.74
CA ASN A 83 -3.60 16.49 -23.25
C ASN A 83 -4.72 15.70 -23.94
N ASP A 84 -4.39 14.62 -24.63
CA ASP A 84 -5.38 13.73 -25.27
C ASP A 84 -6.13 12.90 -24.24
N MET A 85 -5.44 12.46 -23.18
CA MET A 85 -6.08 11.79 -22.04
C MET A 85 -7.16 12.68 -21.42
N VAL A 86 -6.83 13.93 -21.09
CA VAL A 86 -7.79 14.87 -20.48
C VAL A 86 -8.96 15.12 -21.43
N ARG A 87 -8.67 15.54 -22.67
CA ARG A 87 -9.68 15.87 -23.67
C ARG A 87 -10.63 14.72 -23.98
N GLN A 88 -10.17 13.47 -23.99
CA GLN A 88 -11.04 12.33 -24.31
C GLN A 88 -11.77 11.77 -23.09
N THR A 89 -11.14 11.78 -21.91
CA THR A 89 -11.66 11.02 -20.76
C THR A 89 -12.31 11.89 -19.69
N PHE A 90 -11.81 13.11 -19.49
CA PHE A 90 -12.35 14.05 -18.50
C PHE A 90 -12.13 15.51 -18.97
N PRO A 91 -12.90 15.97 -19.97
CA PRO A 91 -12.65 17.26 -20.63
C PRO A 91 -12.71 18.46 -19.68
N ASN A 92 -13.64 18.43 -18.73
CA ASN A 92 -13.85 19.44 -17.71
C ASN A 92 -13.05 19.19 -16.41
N LEU A 93 -11.96 18.42 -16.46
CA LEU A 93 -11.16 18.07 -15.28
C LEU A 93 -10.70 19.30 -14.47
N HIS A 94 -10.30 20.37 -15.15
CA HIS A 94 -9.81 21.58 -14.50
C HIS A 94 -10.91 22.34 -13.77
N GLU A 95 -12.12 22.38 -14.34
CA GLU A 95 -13.30 23.00 -13.73
C GLU A 95 -13.79 22.14 -12.56
N ALA A 96 -13.93 20.82 -12.77
CA ALA A 96 -14.38 19.88 -11.75
C ALA A 96 -13.47 19.84 -10.51
N TRP A 97 -12.18 20.16 -10.68
CA TRP A 97 -11.20 20.18 -9.59
C TRP A 97 -10.65 21.58 -9.30
N ALA A 98 -11.31 22.66 -9.73
CA ALA A 98 -10.80 24.03 -9.62
C ALA A 98 -10.37 24.39 -8.19
N ASP A 99 -11.26 24.19 -7.22
CA ASP A 99 -11.01 24.46 -5.80
C ASP A 99 -9.82 23.65 -5.26
N ARG A 100 -9.77 22.37 -5.63
CA ARG A 100 -8.68 21.50 -5.19
C ARG A 100 -7.36 21.95 -5.80
N LEU A 101 -7.34 22.32 -7.07
CA LEU A 101 -6.14 22.79 -7.77
C LEU A 101 -5.64 24.12 -7.18
N ALA A 102 -6.55 25.03 -6.83
CA ALA A 102 -6.24 26.28 -6.15
C ALA A 102 -5.59 26.01 -4.77
N LEU A 103 -6.16 25.10 -3.98
CA LEU A 103 -5.58 24.70 -2.70
C LEU A 103 -4.18 24.08 -2.86
N GLU A 104 -3.97 23.24 -3.89
CA GLU A 104 -2.63 22.68 -4.14
C GLU A 104 -1.64 23.73 -4.64
N GLN A 105 -2.10 24.79 -5.30
CA GLN A 105 -1.25 25.94 -5.65
C GLN A 105 -0.84 26.68 -4.37
N GLN A 106 -1.79 26.98 -3.48
CA GLN A 106 -1.50 27.62 -2.19
C GLN A 106 -0.51 26.80 -1.35
N VAL A 107 -0.66 25.47 -1.31
CA VAL A 107 0.28 24.60 -0.60
C VAL A 107 1.70 24.66 -1.19
N ARG A 108 1.84 24.83 -2.51
CA ARG A 108 3.16 24.95 -3.15
C ARG A 108 3.80 26.30 -2.87
N ASP A 109 3.03 27.36 -3.00
CA ASP A 109 3.57 28.72 -2.98
C ASP A 109 3.77 29.22 -1.56
N ASN A 110 2.79 28.99 -0.68
CA ASN A 110 2.76 29.54 0.67
C ASN A 110 2.11 28.56 1.67
N PRO A 111 2.74 27.40 1.98
CA PRO A 111 2.16 26.41 2.89
C PRO A 111 1.94 26.91 4.33
N HIS A 112 2.55 28.03 4.71
CA HIS A 112 2.40 28.66 6.04
C HIS A 112 1.15 29.56 6.16
N THR A 113 0.51 29.92 5.04
CA THR A 113 -0.73 30.73 5.06
C THR A 113 -1.99 29.88 5.21
N LEU A 114 -1.84 28.55 5.22
CA LEU A 114 -2.93 27.62 5.47
C LEU A 114 -3.42 27.76 6.91
N SER A 115 -4.75 27.69 7.11
CA SER A 115 -5.32 27.60 8.45
C SER A 115 -4.77 26.36 9.17
N ALA A 116 -4.68 26.40 10.50
CA ALA A 116 -4.22 25.26 11.29
C ALA A 116 -5.07 24.00 11.03
N GLN A 117 -6.39 24.18 10.86
CA GLN A 117 -7.33 23.10 10.57
C GLN A 117 -7.10 22.49 9.18
N ASP A 118 -6.98 23.31 8.14
CA ASP A 118 -6.75 22.82 6.77
C ASP A 118 -5.39 22.15 6.65
N ARG A 119 -4.38 22.73 7.29
CA ARG A 119 -3.03 22.17 7.36
C ARG A 119 -3.04 20.80 8.02
N HIS A 120 -3.70 20.66 9.16
CA HIS A 120 -3.85 19.37 9.85
C HIS A 120 -4.59 18.36 8.97
N ALA A 121 -5.71 18.75 8.35
CA ALA A 121 -6.47 17.89 7.45
C ALA A 121 -5.64 17.42 6.24
N LEU A 122 -4.85 18.31 5.64
CA LEU A 122 -3.97 18.01 4.52
C LEU A 122 -2.81 17.08 4.90
N ILE A 123 -2.29 17.18 6.12
CA ILE A 123 -1.28 16.25 6.64
C ILE A 123 -1.92 14.89 6.95
N ARG A 124 -3.13 14.87 7.53
CA ARG A 124 -3.85 13.65 7.91
C ARG A 124 -4.36 12.84 6.72
N ASN A 125 -4.86 13.49 5.68
CA ASN A 125 -5.54 12.82 4.57
C ASN A 125 -4.71 11.74 3.84
N PRO A 126 -3.41 11.95 3.51
CA PRO A 126 -2.57 10.92 2.93
C PRO A 126 -2.49 9.64 3.77
N PHE A 127 -2.58 9.76 5.10
CA PHE A 127 -2.61 8.61 5.99
C PHE A 127 -3.92 7.84 5.84
N LEU A 128 -5.06 8.52 5.87
CA LEU A 128 -6.35 7.86 5.70
C LEU A 128 -6.46 7.16 4.34
N LEU A 129 -6.00 7.80 3.27
CA LEU A 129 -6.01 7.25 1.91
C LEU A 129 -5.13 6.01 1.75
N LEU A 130 -4.02 5.91 2.48
CA LEU A 130 -3.14 4.74 2.44
C LEU A 130 -3.53 3.67 3.46
N SER A 131 -4.40 3.98 4.42
CA SER A 131 -4.79 3.03 5.46
C SER A 131 -5.39 1.74 4.88
N PRO A 132 -6.33 1.73 3.91
CA PRO A 132 -6.87 0.47 3.39
C PRO A 132 -5.79 -0.46 2.81
N LYS A 133 -4.75 0.13 2.18
CA LYS A 133 -3.62 -0.62 1.65
C LYS A 133 -2.79 -1.27 2.77
N VAL A 134 -2.58 -0.54 3.87
CA VAL A 134 -1.89 -1.06 5.07
C VAL A 134 -2.74 -2.12 5.76
N GLU A 135 -4.02 -1.86 5.98
CA GLU A 135 -4.97 -2.79 6.59
C GLU A 135 -4.97 -4.12 5.84
N LYS A 136 -5.14 -4.09 4.51
CA LYS A 136 -5.11 -5.29 3.67
C LYS A 136 -3.81 -6.07 3.83
N GLN A 137 -2.66 -5.40 3.80
CA GLN A 137 -1.36 -6.06 3.95
C GLN A 137 -1.19 -6.75 5.31
N PHE A 138 -1.76 -6.19 6.38
CA PHE A 138 -1.64 -6.71 7.74
C PHE A 138 -2.88 -7.51 8.21
N ALA A 139 -3.90 -7.69 7.37
CA ALA A 139 -5.09 -8.49 7.67
C ALA A 139 -4.94 -9.93 7.16
N SER A 140 -4.25 -10.13 6.03
CA SER A 140 -3.94 -11.44 5.48
C SER A 140 -2.48 -11.80 5.75
N THR A 141 -2.24 -13.00 6.28
CA THR A 141 -0.91 -13.63 6.26
C THR A 141 -0.58 -13.96 4.80
N HIS A 142 -0.02 -12.99 4.07
CA HIS A 142 0.50 -13.26 2.74
C HIS A 142 1.80 -14.06 2.89
N MET A 143 1.82 -15.29 2.38
CA MET A 143 3.06 -16.03 2.10
C MET A 143 3.76 -15.33 0.94
N ASP A 144 4.53 -14.29 1.25
CA ASP A 144 5.45 -13.69 0.31
C ASP A 144 6.61 -14.66 0.01
N LYS A 145 7.28 -14.49 -1.13
CA LYS A 145 8.37 -15.39 -1.57
C LYS A 145 9.44 -15.55 -0.50
N GLU A 146 9.71 -14.48 0.26
CA GLU A 146 10.68 -14.51 1.35
C GLU A 146 10.22 -15.34 2.57
N VAL A 147 8.91 -15.45 2.81
CA VAL A 147 8.35 -16.39 3.80
C VAL A 147 8.47 -17.82 3.27
N GLY A 148 8.30 -18.03 1.96
CA GLY A 148 8.55 -19.31 1.31
C GLY A 148 10.00 -19.79 1.46
N PHE A 149 10.98 -18.90 1.27
CA PHE A 149 12.39 -19.22 1.52
C PHE A 149 12.69 -19.50 3.01
N ALA A 150 12.06 -18.77 3.93
CA ALA A 150 12.17 -19.04 5.35
C ALA A 150 11.62 -20.43 5.72
N LEU A 151 10.49 -20.82 5.12
CA LEU A 151 9.90 -22.14 5.30
C LEU A 151 10.84 -23.25 4.77
N LEU A 152 11.42 -23.06 3.57
CA LEU A 152 12.41 -23.98 3.01
C LEU A 152 13.65 -24.10 3.91
N GLY A 153 14.13 -22.98 4.46
CA GLY A 153 15.23 -22.95 5.42
C GLY A 153 14.88 -23.71 6.71
N ALA A 154 13.65 -23.56 7.22
CA ALA A 154 13.18 -24.30 8.39
C ALA A 154 13.10 -25.82 8.11
N VAL A 155 12.64 -26.22 6.93
CA VAL A 155 12.65 -27.63 6.50
C VAL A 155 14.08 -28.17 6.39
N ALA A 156 15.00 -27.40 5.81
CA ALA A 156 16.40 -27.78 5.72
C ALA A 156 17.05 -27.93 7.11
N LEU A 157 16.75 -27.03 8.05
CA LEU A 157 17.17 -27.13 9.46
C LEU A 157 16.68 -28.43 10.11
N LEU A 158 15.40 -28.78 9.90
CA LEU A 158 14.80 -30.00 10.45
C LEU A 158 15.43 -31.29 9.91
N VAL A 159 16.05 -31.27 8.72
CA VAL A 159 16.75 -32.45 8.16
C VAL A 159 18.22 -32.45 8.54
N THR A 160 18.89 -31.30 8.42
CA THR A 160 20.35 -31.20 8.57
C THR A 160 20.80 -31.28 10.02
N VAL A 161 20.11 -30.63 10.96
CA VAL A 161 20.53 -30.58 12.36
C VAL A 161 20.43 -31.96 13.04
N PRO A 162 19.34 -32.74 12.88
CA PRO A 162 19.28 -34.09 13.45
C PRO A 162 20.27 -35.04 12.77
N ALA A 163 20.49 -34.93 11.46
CA ALA A 163 21.47 -35.77 10.75
C ALA A 163 22.90 -35.52 11.27
N ILE A 164 23.28 -34.26 11.50
CA ILE A 164 24.56 -33.90 12.09
C ILE A 164 24.63 -34.38 13.55
N ALA A 165 23.57 -34.17 14.33
CA ALA A 165 23.51 -34.62 15.72
C ALA A 165 23.68 -36.15 15.83
N HIS A 166 23.08 -36.93 14.93
CA HIS A 166 23.21 -38.38 14.91
C HIS A 166 24.64 -38.86 14.62
N VAL A 167 25.43 -38.10 13.84
CA VAL A 167 26.83 -38.44 13.54
C VAL A 167 27.76 -38.06 14.70
N ILE A 168 27.49 -36.96 15.40
CA ILE A 168 28.39 -36.40 16.42
C ILE A 168 28.04 -36.86 17.84
N ALA A 169 26.75 -36.99 18.15
CA ALA A 169 26.20 -37.30 19.47
C ALA A 169 24.93 -38.17 19.32
N PRO A 170 25.08 -39.47 19.03
CA PRO A 170 23.96 -40.36 18.70
C PRO A 170 22.89 -40.47 19.80
N ASP A 171 23.27 -40.31 21.08
CA ASP A 171 22.34 -40.38 22.21
C ASP A 171 21.49 -39.10 22.40
N GLU A 172 21.86 -38.00 21.73
CA GLU A 172 21.24 -36.67 21.85
C GLU A 172 20.33 -36.32 20.65
N GLY A 173 20.03 -37.29 19.78
CA GLY A 173 19.28 -37.06 18.54
C GLY A 173 17.90 -36.39 18.72
N GLY A 174 17.21 -36.69 19.84
CA GLY A 174 15.94 -36.05 20.20
C GLY A 174 16.07 -34.55 20.51
N LEU A 175 17.17 -34.15 21.15
CA LEU A 175 17.45 -32.74 21.47
C LEU A 175 17.78 -31.95 20.19
N GLY A 176 18.47 -32.58 19.23
CA GLY A 176 18.73 -32.00 17.91
C GLY A 176 17.46 -31.64 17.14
N VAL A 177 16.42 -32.49 17.19
CA VAL A 177 15.11 -32.21 16.56
C VAL A 177 14.41 -31.01 17.21
N LEU A 178 14.43 -30.92 18.54
CA LEU A 178 13.82 -29.81 19.28
C LEU A 178 14.51 -28.47 18.99
N VAL A 179 15.85 -28.47 18.93
CA VAL A 179 16.63 -27.27 18.57
C VAL A 179 16.33 -26.84 17.14
N ALA A 180 16.30 -27.78 16.19
CA ALA A 180 15.98 -27.51 14.80
C ALA A 180 14.58 -26.91 14.63
N LEU A 181 13.59 -27.47 15.35
CA LEU A 181 12.22 -26.98 15.36
C LEU A 181 12.13 -25.56 15.94
N GLY A 182 12.78 -25.32 17.09
CA GLY A 182 12.82 -24.00 17.73
C GLY A 182 13.45 -22.93 16.83
N LEU A 183 14.58 -23.23 16.20
CA LEU A 183 15.25 -22.33 15.26
C LEU A 183 14.42 -22.09 14.00
N GLY A 184 13.78 -23.12 13.45
CA GLY A 184 12.89 -23.00 12.30
C GLY A 184 11.69 -22.09 12.58
N ILE A 185 11.03 -22.27 13.73
CA ILE A 185 9.91 -21.42 14.15
C ILE A 185 10.39 -19.98 14.35
N ALA A 186 11.51 -19.77 15.05
CA ALA A 186 12.07 -18.44 15.29
C ALA A 186 12.38 -17.71 13.97
N LEU A 187 12.96 -18.41 13.00
CA LEU A 187 13.29 -17.87 11.68
C LEU A 187 12.03 -17.45 10.91
N VAL A 188 10.98 -18.27 10.91
CA VAL A 188 9.70 -17.93 10.25
C VAL A 188 9.04 -16.73 10.92
N VAL A 189 8.96 -16.70 12.25
CA VAL A 189 8.38 -15.58 13.02
C VAL A 189 9.16 -14.28 12.77
N TRP A 190 10.49 -14.34 12.81
CA TRP A 190 11.36 -13.20 12.49
C TRP A 190 11.08 -12.68 11.08
N GLN A 191 10.99 -13.57 10.09
CA GLN A 191 10.78 -13.15 8.71
C GLN A 191 9.39 -12.55 8.48
N MET A 192 8.36 -13.10 9.12
CA MET A 192 7.01 -12.51 9.10
C MET A 192 7.01 -11.11 9.72
N ALA A 193 7.68 -10.92 10.87
CA ALA A 193 7.79 -9.62 11.52
C ALA A 193 8.52 -8.58 10.64
N MET A 194 9.59 -9.00 9.96
CA MET A 194 10.38 -8.14 9.07
C MET A 194 9.64 -7.76 7.78
N THR A 195 8.73 -8.61 7.29
CA THR A 195 8.00 -8.38 6.04
C THR A 195 7.08 -7.17 6.12
N GLY A 196 6.38 -6.99 7.25
CA GLY A 196 5.57 -5.79 7.50
C GLY A 196 6.40 -4.50 7.49
N GLY A 197 7.57 -4.51 8.13
CA GLY A 197 8.48 -3.36 8.14
C GLY A 197 9.00 -3.01 6.74
N ARG A 198 9.43 -4.02 5.96
CA ARG A 198 9.90 -3.83 4.57
C ARG A 198 8.80 -3.25 3.68
N PHE A 199 7.56 -3.71 3.82
CA PHE A 199 6.42 -3.16 3.08
C PHE A 199 6.21 -1.67 3.41
N MET A 200 6.17 -1.31 4.70
CA MET A 200 6.00 0.08 5.12
C MET A 200 7.12 0.96 4.53
N ARG A 201 8.37 0.56 4.70
CA ARG A 201 9.54 1.31 4.23
C ARG A 201 9.62 1.43 2.71
N ARG A 202 9.22 0.40 1.94
CA ARG A 202 9.33 0.40 0.47
C ARG A 202 8.11 1.00 -0.24
N GLN A 203 6.91 0.83 0.31
CA GLN A 203 5.67 1.17 -0.40
C GLN A 203 4.84 2.29 0.23
N VAL A 204 4.97 2.54 1.53
CA VAL A 204 4.13 3.51 2.25
C VAL A 204 4.92 4.77 2.56
N VAL A 205 6.06 4.63 3.23
CA VAL A 205 6.93 5.76 3.64
C VAL A 205 7.34 6.65 2.48
N PRO A 206 7.80 6.15 1.31
CA PRO A 206 8.22 7.01 0.21
C PRO A 206 7.07 7.81 -0.39
N VAL A 207 5.88 7.21 -0.42
CA VAL A 207 4.66 7.81 -0.96
C VAL A 207 4.12 8.89 -0.01
N LEU A 208 4.10 8.62 1.30
CA LEU A 208 3.78 9.62 2.33
C LEU A 208 4.76 10.77 2.28
N ALA A 209 6.07 10.50 2.27
CA ALA A 209 7.09 11.53 2.22
C ALA A 209 6.95 12.42 0.97
N GLN A 210 6.65 11.82 -0.19
CA GLN A 210 6.38 12.59 -1.42
C GLN A 210 5.16 13.51 -1.27
N CYS A 211 4.08 13.04 -0.67
CA CYS A 211 2.84 13.80 -0.53
C CYS A 211 2.97 14.94 0.50
N LEU A 212 3.71 14.68 1.57
CA LEU A 212 3.90 15.59 2.70
C LEU A 212 5.02 16.62 2.48
N GLN A 213 5.97 16.36 1.57
CA GLN A 213 7.10 17.25 1.32
C GLN A 213 6.70 18.72 1.12
N PRO A 214 5.68 19.08 0.31
CA PRO A 214 5.29 20.48 0.12
C PRO A 214 4.75 21.15 1.39
N LEU A 215 4.18 20.38 2.32
CA LEU A 215 3.64 20.92 3.58
C LEU A 215 4.71 21.16 4.63
N GLN A 216 5.89 20.55 4.48
CA GLN A 216 6.99 20.59 5.47
C GLN A 216 6.47 20.39 6.90
N PRO A 217 5.84 19.24 7.20
CA PRO A 217 5.19 19.03 8.48
C PRO A 217 6.22 19.00 9.61
N THR A 218 5.86 19.60 10.74
CA THR A 218 6.68 19.58 11.95
C THR A 218 6.56 18.22 12.66
N PRO A 219 7.51 17.88 13.54
CA PRO A 219 7.40 16.65 14.33
C PRO A 219 6.14 16.58 15.20
N GLY A 220 5.68 17.72 15.75
CA GLY A 220 4.46 17.78 16.55
C GLY A 220 3.21 17.46 15.74
N GLU A 221 3.10 18.00 14.52
CA GLU A 221 1.97 17.73 13.62
C GLU A 221 1.88 16.25 13.24
N LEU A 222 3.01 15.62 12.93
CA LEU A 222 3.04 14.20 12.60
C LEU A 222 2.74 13.31 13.80
N GLN A 223 3.18 13.69 15.00
CA GLN A 223 2.83 12.98 16.23
C GLN A 223 1.34 13.07 16.54
N ALA A 224 0.72 14.25 16.37
CA ALA A 224 -0.71 14.46 16.57
C ALA A 224 -1.54 13.57 15.62
N VAL A 225 -1.23 13.60 14.32
CA VAL A 225 -1.90 12.72 13.33
C VAL A 225 -1.72 11.24 13.66
N MET A 226 -0.52 10.83 14.09
CA MET A 226 -0.29 9.44 14.50
C MET A 226 -1.07 9.04 15.74
N ALA A 227 -1.22 9.94 16.72
CA ALA A 227 -2.04 9.70 17.90
C ALA A 227 -3.52 9.52 17.52
N GLU A 228 -4.06 10.38 16.66
CA GLU A 228 -5.43 10.24 16.14
C GLU A 228 -5.65 8.92 15.42
N LEU A 229 -4.73 8.51 14.55
CA LEU A 229 -4.83 7.24 13.82
C LEU A 229 -4.83 6.04 14.77
N LYS A 230 -4.07 6.10 15.88
CA LYS A 230 -4.11 5.07 16.92
C LYS A 230 -5.46 5.04 17.62
N THR A 231 -6.01 6.19 17.99
CA THR A 231 -7.35 6.30 18.60
C THR A 231 -8.44 5.73 17.69
N LEU A 232 -8.34 6.02 16.39
CA LEU A 232 -9.23 5.50 15.35
C LEU A 232 -8.91 4.04 14.94
N LYS A 233 -7.98 3.38 15.63
CA LYS A 233 -7.57 1.98 15.42
C LYS A 233 -7.05 1.66 14.02
N HIS A 234 -6.60 2.64 13.26
CA HIS A 234 -5.91 2.41 12.00
C HIS A 234 -4.56 1.74 12.27
N LYS A 235 -4.27 0.59 11.64
CA LYS A 235 -2.99 -0.12 11.78
C LYS A 235 -1.79 0.75 11.43
N MET A 236 -1.97 1.75 10.56
CA MET A 236 -0.88 2.67 10.25
C MET A 236 -0.40 3.47 11.47
N GLY A 237 -1.27 3.81 12.41
CA GLY A 237 -0.91 4.51 13.65
C GLY A 237 0.05 3.71 14.54
N THR A 238 0.04 2.37 14.45
CA THR A 238 0.91 1.50 15.24
C THR A 238 2.08 0.93 14.44
N LYS A 239 1.92 0.71 13.13
CA LYS A 239 2.94 0.07 12.28
C LYS A 239 3.91 1.05 11.63
N LEU A 240 3.53 2.32 11.43
CA LEU A 240 4.43 3.32 10.84
C LEU A 240 5.44 3.83 11.88
N LYS A 241 6.73 3.76 11.54
CA LYS A 241 7.80 4.33 12.34
C LYS A 241 8.10 5.75 11.89
N LEU A 242 7.72 6.74 12.71
CA LEU A 242 7.97 8.16 12.43
C LEU A 242 9.45 8.50 12.12
N PRO A 243 10.47 7.92 12.80
CA PRO A 243 11.87 8.17 12.46
C PRO A 243 12.22 7.87 10.99
N GLU A 244 11.63 6.82 10.41
CA GLU A 244 11.85 6.46 9.01
C GLU A 244 11.23 7.50 8.07
N LEU A 245 10.03 8.00 8.40
CA LEU A 245 9.37 9.06 7.65
C LEU A 245 10.15 10.38 7.72
N TYR A 246 10.66 10.76 8.90
CA TYR A 246 11.49 11.94 9.06
C TYR A 246 12.78 11.85 8.24
N ALA A 247 13.46 10.70 8.28
CA ALA A 247 14.67 10.48 7.49
C ALA A 247 14.38 10.65 5.99
N GLN A 248 13.27 10.08 5.50
CA GLN A 248 12.87 10.19 4.10
C GLN A 248 12.52 11.64 3.70
N LEU A 249 11.82 12.38 4.56
CA LEU A 249 11.49 13.80 4.34
C LEU A 249 12.76 14.67 4.27
N LYS A 250 13.72 14.44 5.19
CA LYS A 250 15.02 15.14 5.20
C LYS A 250 15.85 14.83 3.95
N MET A 251 15.90 13.57 3.52
CA MET A 251 16.61 13.18 2.30
C MET A 251 16.03 13.86 1.07
N LYS A 252 14.70 13.94 0.95
CA LYS A 252 14.05 14.62 -0.17
C LYS A 252 14.25 16.12 -0.16
N ALA A 253 14.22 16.77 1.01
CA ALA A 253 14.49 18.19 1.13
C ALA A 253 15.91 18.54 0.63
N ARG A 254 16.89 17.69 0.92
CA ARG A 254 18.28 17.86 0.42
C ARG A 254 18.41 17.65 -1.09
N GLY A 255 17.67 16.71 -1.66
CA GLY A 255 17.69 16.43 -3.11
C GLY A 255 16.89 17.41 -3.98
N SER A 256 16.10 18.32 -3.38
CA SER A 256 15.40 19.41 -4.09
C SER A 256 16.11 20.76 -4.00
N ALA A 257 17.25 20.82 -3.29
CA ALA A 257 18.06 22.02 -3.09
C ALA A 257 19.34 22.05 -3.97
N GLY A 258 19.44 21.13 -4.94
CA GLY A 258 20.45 21.11 -6.00
C GLY A 258 19.77 20.90 -7.35
#